data_AF-A0A924CGM6-F1
#
_entry.id   AF-A0A924CGM6-F1
#
_cell.length_a   1.000
_cell.length_b   1.000
_cell.length_c   1.000
_cell.angle_alpha   90.00
_cell.angle_beta   90.00
_cell.angle_gamma   90.00
#
_symmetry.space_group_name_H-M   'P 1'
#
loop_
_entity.id
_entity.type
_entity.pdbx_description
1 polymer ?
#
loop_
_entity_poly.entity_id
_entity_poly.type
_entity_poly.pdbx_seq_one_letter_code
_entity_poly.pdbx_strand_id
1 'polypeptide(L)' 'MEKETKLIQACIDDDRFSKSQLYKLFFPKIFAVCLRYFKNREKLEEIVQEGFCRVFSLFEISSMKMLLKDG' A
#
# COMPACT_ATOMS: atom_id res chain seq x y z
N MET A 1 12.30 9.65 -6.59
CA MET A 1 12.68 8.24 -6.77
C MET A 1 13.34 7.65 -5.52
N GLU A 2 14.51 8.13 -5.05
CA GLU A 2 15.21 7.48 -3.91
C GLU A 2 14.42 7.43 -2.58
N LYS A 3 13.56 8.44 -2.33
CA LYS A 3 12.72 8.51 -1.12
C LYS A 3 11.55 7.51 -1.13
N GLU A 4 11.01 7.21 -2.30
CA GLU A 4 9.88 6.27 -2.47
C GLU A 4 10.37 4.83 -2.33
N THR A 5 11.54 4.52 -2.89
CA THR A 5 12.16 3.20 -2.74
C THR A 5 12.45 2.87 -1.27
N LYS A 6 12.98 3.83 -0.50
CA LYS A 6 13.21 3.66 0.94
C LYS A 6 11.92 3.43 1.73
N LEU A 7 10.86 4.18 1.39
CA LEU A 7 9.54 4.00 2.01
C LEU A 7 8.94 2.62 1.70
N ILE A 8 9.05 2.16 0.46
CA ILE A 8 8.57 0.84 0.04
C ILE A 8 9.35 -0.26 0.75
N GLN A 9 10.69 -0.14 0.83
CA GLN A 9 11.52 -1.11 1.52
C GLN A 9 11.11 -1.22 3.00
N ALA A 10 10.93 -0.09 3.69
CA ALA A 10 10.46 -0.09 5.07
C ALA A 10 9.05 -0.72 5.21
N CYS A 11 8.17 -0.57 4.22
CA CYS A 11 6.87 -1.26 4.23
C CYS A 11 7.01 -2.79 4.06
N ILE A 12 8.00 -3.25 3.28
CA ILE A 12 8.35 -4.67 3.14
C ILE A 12 8.92 -5.21 4.46
N ASP A 13 9.70 -4.40 5.17
CA ASP A 13 10.26 -4.75 6.49
C ASP A 13 9.23 -4.63 7.64
N ASP A 14 7.93 -4.63 7.31
CA ASP A 14 6.79 -4.56 8.24
C ASP A 14 6.72 -3.28 9.11
N ASP A 15 7.34 -2.16 8.68
CA ASP A 15 7.23 -0.91 9.41
C ASP A 15 5.84 -0.28 9.29
N ARG A 16 5.09 -0.31 10.39
CA ARG A 16 3.73 0.25 10.50
C ARG A 16 3.68 1.73 10.18
N PHE A 17 4.71 2.51 10.55
CA PHE A 17 4.73 3.94 10.29
C PHE A 17 4.85 4.22 8.78
N SER A 18 5.72 3.50 8.09
CA SER A 18 5.88 3.56 6.64
C SER A 18 4.62 3.12 5.90
N LYS A 19 3.94 2.06 6.33
CA LYS A 19 2.62 1.66 5.76
C LYS A 19 1.59 2.79 5.88
N SER A 20 1.52 3.47 7.03
CA SER A 20 0.64 4.62 7.24
C SER A 20 1.00 5.82 6.35
N GLN A 21 2.29 6.13 6.21
CA GLN A 21 2.75 7.19 5.31
C GLN A 21 2.42 6.89 3.86
N LEU A 22 2.65 5.65 3.41
CA LEU A 22 2.35 5.21 2.06
C LEU A 22 0.84 5.35 1.78
N TYR A 23 -0.01 4.90 2.70
CA TYR A 23 -1.46 5.09 2.59
C TYR A 23 -1.83 6.58 2.44
N LYS A 24 -1.34 7.45 3.32
CA LYS A 24 -1.64 8.90 3.28
C LYS A 24 -1.18 9.57 1.99
N LEU A 25 -0.05 9.14 1.42
CA LEU A 25 0.52 9.72 0.20
C LEU A 25 -0.24 9.32 -1.06
N PHE A 26 -0.70 8.06 -1.14
CA PHE A 26 -1.25 7.50 -2.37
C PHE A 26 -2.77 7.40 -2.37
N PHE A 27 -3.43 7.28 -1.21
CA PHE A 27 -4.89 7.23 -1.11
C PHE A 27 -5.59 8.37 -1.86
N PRO A 28 -5.31 9.67 -1.60
CA PRO A 28 -6.00 10.75 -2.31
C PRO A 28 -5.74 10.74 -3.82
N LYS A 29 -4.56 10.30 -4.27
CA LYS A 29 -4.19 10.23 -5.68
C LYS A 29 -4.97 9.12 -6.40
N ILE A 30 -4.99 7.91 -5.83
CA ILE A 30 -5.73 6.77 -6.37
C ILE A 30 -7.22 7.07 -6.34
N PHE A 31 -7.72 7.58 -5.23
CA PHE A 31 -9.12 7.97 -5.07
C PHE A 31 -9.56 8.97 -6.14
N ALA A 32 -8.77 10.03 -6.39
CA ALA A 32 -9.06 11.02 -7.42
C ALA A 32 -9.11 10.43 -8.84
N VAL A 33 -8.27 9.45 -9.15
CA VAL A 33 -8.31 8.74 -10.44
C VAL A 33 -9.58 7.89 -10.54
N CYS A 34 -9.90 7.13 -9.49
CA CYS A 34 -11.05 6.24 -9.49
C CYS A 34 -12.39 6.99 -9.46
N LEU A 35 -12.46 8.20 -8.88
CA LEU A 35 -13.67 9.03 -8.89
C LEU A 35 -14.25 9.28 -10.30
N ARG A 36 -13.42 9.19 -11.35
CA ARG A 36 -13.87 9.32 -12.75
C ARG A 36 -14.73 8.14 -13.23
N TYR A 37 -14.65 7.01 -12.54
CA TYR A 37 -15.28 5.74 -12.94
C TYR A 37 -16.38 5.27 -11.99
N PHE A 38 -16.47 5.84 -10.79
CA PHE A 38 -17.43 5.43 -9.76
C PHE A 38 -18.46 6.52 -9.47
N LYS A 39 -19.74 6.11 -9.40
CA LYS A 39 -20.86 7.01 -9.04
C LYS A 39 -21.10 7.10 -7.54
N ASN A 40 -20.69 6.08 -6.78
CA ASN A 40 -20.83 6.01 -5.33
C ASN A 40 -19.46 6.20 -4.66
N ARG A 41 -19.34 7.28 -3.88
CA ARG A 41 -18.11 7.67 -3.20
C ARG A 41 -17.75 6.74 -2.04
N GLU A 42 -18.72 6.34 -1.24
CA GLU A 42 -18.53 5.44 -0.10
C GLU A 42 -18.07 4.07 -0.59
N LYS A 43 -18.72 3.56 -1.65
CA LYS A 43 -18.30 2.29 -2.24
C LYS A 43 -16.89 2.36 -2.84
N LEU A 44 -16.51 3.49 -3.42
CA LEU A 44 -15.16 3.71 -3.89
C LEU A 44 -14.15 3.68 -2.74
N GLU A 45 -14.48 4.31 -1.61
CA GLU A 45 -13.62 4.36 -0.44
C GLU A 45 -13.34 2.95 0.10
N GLU A 46 -14.36 2.10 0.22
CA GLU A 46 -14.21 0.69 0.58
C GLU A 46 -13.28 -0.05 -0.40
N ILE A 47 -13.49 0.11 -1.71
CA ILE A 47 -12.70 -0.57 -2.75
C ILE A 47 -11.23 -0.14 -2.69
N VAL A 48 -10.97 1.15 -2.51
CA VAL A 48 -9.61 1.67 -2.42
C VAL A 48 -8.94 1.18 -1.13
N GLN A 49 -9.65 1.21 0.00
CA GLN A 49 -9.15 0.67 1.27
C GLN A 49 -8.79 -0.82 1.15
N GLU A 50 -9.68 -1.64 0.58
CA GLU A 50 -9.42 -3.06 0.34
C GLU A 50 -8.20 -3.28 -0.58
N GLY A 51 -8.06 -2.45 -1.62
CA GLY A 51 -6.89 -2.45 -2.49
C GLY A 51 -5.58 -2.23 -1.72
N PHE A 52 -5.55 -1.26 -0.80
CA PHE A 52 -4.39 -1.03 0.06
C PHE A 52 -4.10 -2.19 1.01
N CYS A 53 -5.14 -2.80 1.60
CA CYS A 53 -4.97 -4.00 2.43
C CYS A 53 -4.25 -5.12 1.66
N ARG A 54 -4.66 -5.37 0.40
CA ARG A 54 -4.00 -6.37 -0.46
C ARG A 54 -2.55 -6.04 -0.75
N VAL A 55 -2.24 -4.76 -1.02
CA VAL A 55 -0.86 -4.30 -1.22
C VAL A 55 0.01 -4.56 0.02
N PHE A 56 -0.51 -4.27 1.22
CA PHE A 56 0.23 -4.50 2.46
C PHE A 56 0.44 -5.99 2.74
N SER A 57 -0.53 -6.85 2.47
CA SER A 57 -0.36 -8.30 2.56
C SER A 57 0.72 -8.81 1.61
N LEU A 58 0.86 -8.24 0.41
CA LEU A 58 1.94 -8.59 -0.52
C LEU A 58 3.32 -8.20 0.01
N PHE A 59 3.43 -7.06 0.71
CA PHE A 59 4.67 -6.66 1.37
C PHE A 59 5.06 -7.64 2.48
N GLU A 60 4.11 -8.06 3.31
CA GLU A 60 4.34 -9.06 4.38
C GLU A 60 4.81 -10.41 3.81
N ILE A 61 4.15 -10.90 2.76
CA ILE A 61 4.57 -12.14 2.06
C ILE A 61 5.98 -11.99 1.48
N SER A 62 6.31 -10.82 0.93
CA SER A 62 7.63 -10.55 0.39
C SER A 62 8.70 -10.54 1.47
N SER A 63 8.40 -9.97 2.65
CA SER A 63 9.24 -10.01 3.84
C SER A 63 9.55 -11.44 4.27
N MET A 64 8.53 -12.31 4.38
CA MET A 64 8.70 -13.71 4.76
C MET A 64 9.57 -14.50 3.76
N LYS A 65 9.43 -14.22 2.46
CA LYS A 65 10.26 -14.87 1.43
C LYS A 65 11.75 -14.48 1.52
N MET A 66 12.09 -13.30 2.04
CA MET A 66 13.48 -12.93 2.27
C MET A 66 14.08 -13.76 3.41
N LEU A 67 13.35 -13.91 4.53
CA LEU A 67 13.78 -14.73 5.67
C LEU A 67 14.02 -16.21 5.33
N LEU A 68 13.29 -16.75 4.34
CA LEU A 68 13.44 -18.15 3.90
C LEU A 68 14.60 -18.37 2.91
N LYS A 69 15.17 -17.31 2.33
CA LYS A 69 16.29 -17.42 1.38
C LYS A 69 17.66 -17.36 2.05
N ASP A 70 17.72 -16.88 3.28
CA ASP A 70 18.96 -16.74 4.07
C ASP A 70 19.26 -17.96 4.95
N GLY A 71 18.52 -19.08 4.77
CA GLY A 71 18.65 -20.34 5.51
C GLY A 71 19.07 -21.52 4.65
#